data_AF-A0A6A5RTZ5-F1
#
_entry.id   AF-A0A6A5RTZ5-F1
#
_cell.length_a   1.000
_cell.length_b   1.000
_cell.length_c   1.000
_cell.angle_alpha   90.00
_cell.angle_beta   90.00
_cell.angle_gamma   90.00
#
_symmetry.space_group_name_H-M   'P 1'
#
loop_
_entity.id
_entity.type
_entity.pdbx_description
1 polymer ?
#
loop_
_entity_poly.entity_id
_entity_poly.type
_entity_poly.pdbx_seq_one_letter_code
_entity_poly.pdbx_strand_id
1 'polypeptide(L)'
;MAAFVRVSGPPNSNFLVGYPGISATLPRIEGRVEIRPLVGVSAPVNVSLVTIALHRRETIHPSADSVTKKHLAAPRKDITDLVGKEMLLFRCSSGREHESILSMDLPFVIFIPYGRGGEEVARRVPPASLQLPSRTAETFYELVVTVQQGHQEQKKYAFPVPIQRYDTLSTFGMYNRPESAERVTDHLVTLGISLPRWSYGPLDPVSVYIKLSPNPDWLSKAKKVTIKQITVGIDEEIIFNHEGDEPTRKVKTLAKTAQAVGVKMPEAGYFTNLGLVFPAKDLRDNDGIIPRGRKEFPMYAVNGFTTTGTLYKIEYYLTVKAQMSSARDILLRQPIVVCPFDHAGCKEEMEAIEQAAKDAAHVAPDNPMLPASHIVRANDPNGLAALGIAIVGGVRKPLIE
;
A
#
# COMPACT_ATOMS: atom_id res chain seq x y z
N MET A 1 36.65 4.93 -10.41
CA MET A 1 36.54 5.54 -9.05
C MET A 1 35.07 5.60 -8.71
N ALA A 2 34.68 5.19 -7.50
CA ALA A 2 33.28 5.02 -7.14
C ALA A 2 32.52 6.35 -7.01
N ALA A 3 31.27 6.35 -7.46
CA ALA A 3 30.33 7.45 -7.28
C ALA A 3 29.66 7.39 -5.90
N PHE A 4 29.48 8.54 -5.26
CA PHE A 4 28.48 8.71 -4.21
C PHE A 4 27.16 9.09 -4.88
N VAL A 5 26.10 8.32 -4.60
CA VAL A 5 24.79 8.51 -5.22
C VAL A 5 23.77 8.74 -4.11
N ARG A 6 22.93 9.76 -4.29
CA ARG A 6 21.82 10.09 -3.42
C ARG A 6 20.58 10.40 -4.25
N VAL A 7 19.41 10.15 -3.66
CA VAL A 7 18.13 10.63 -4.18
C VAL A 7 17.56 11.64 -3.19
N SER A 8 17.13 12.80 -3.69
CA SER A 8 16.57 13.90 -2.90
C SER A 8 15.24 14.37 -3.48
N GLY A 9 14.27 14.63 -2.61
CA GLY A 9 12.96 15.16 -3.00
C GLY A 9 13.03 16.69 -3.16
N PRO A 10 11.94 17.31 -3.63
CA PRO A 10 11.83 18.77 -3.62
C PRO A 10 11.98 19.34 -2.20
N PRO A 11 12.52 20.56 -2.04
CA PRO A 11 12.64 21.19 -0.73
C PRO A 11 11.29 21.23 0.01
N ASN A 12 11.29 20.84 1.29
CA ASN A 12 10.10 20.80 2.15
C ASN A 12 8.93 19.95 1.63
N SER A 13 9.21 18.98 0.74
CA SER A 13 8.18 18.10 0.19
C SER A 13 8.59 16.63 0.28
N ASN A 14 7.58 15.75 0.22
CA ASN A 14 7.80 14.32 0.08
C ASN A 14 8.17 13.99 -1.37
N PHE A 15 8.87 12.86 -1.56
CA PHE A 15 9.12 12.31 -2.89
C PHE A 15 7.82 11.99 -3.62
N LEU A 16 6.84 11.46 -2.88
CA LEU A 16 5.54 11.07 -3.39
C LEU A 16 4.61 12.30 -3.43
N VAL A 17 4.18 12.66 -4.64
CA VAL A 17 3.23 13.75 -4.90
C VAL A 17 1.92 13.15 -5.40
N GLY A 18 0.79 13.68 -4.91
CA GLY A 18 -0.54 13.12 -5.15
C GLY A 18 -0.85 11.89 -4.30
N TYR A 19 -1.98 11.24 -4.59
CA TYR A 19 -2.55 10.21 -3.74
C TYR A 19 -2.72 8.88 -4.49
N PRO A 20 -1.80 7.91 -4.32
CA PRO A 20 -1.89 6.63 -4.99
C PRO A 20 -3.23 5.92 -4.78
N GLY A 21 -3.78 5.41 -5.89
CA GLY A 21 -5.14 4.87 -5.95
C GLY A 21 -6.19 5.88 -6.44
N ILE A 22 -5.91 7.18 -6.37
CA ILE A 22 -6.83 8.23 -6.83
C ILE A 22 -6.29 8.86 -8.11
N SER A 23 -6.79 8.40 -9.26
CA SER A 23 -6.30 8.80 -10.58
C SER A 23 -6.33 10.31 -10.84
N ALA A 24 -7.33 11.02 -10.29
CA ALA A 24 -7.48 12.46 -10.46
C ALA A 24 -6.31 13.27 -9.89
N THR A 25 -5.51 12.70 -8.98
CA THR A 25 -4.38 13.39 -8.35
C THR A 25 -3.04 13.18 -9.08
N LEU A 26 -3.05 12.42 -10.19
CA LEU A 26 -1.86 12.02 -10.96
C LEU A 26 -0.66 11.65 -10.05
N PRO A 27 -0.77 10.56 -9.28
CA PRO A 27 0.24 10.18 -8.30
C PRO A 27 1.59 9.91 -8.97
N ARG A 28 2.66 10.46 -8.42
CA ARG A 28 4.00 10.40 -9.01
C ARG A 28 5.09 10.62 -7.96
N ILE A 29 6.28 10.15 -8.27
CA ILE A 29 7.48 10.36 -7.47
C ILE A 29 8.35 11.40 -8.18
N GLU A 30 8.57 12.54 -7.53
CA GLU A 30 9.41 13.63 -8.03
C GLU A 30 10.68 13.75 -7.20
N GLY A 31 11.78 14.07 -7.86
CA GLY A 31 13.04 14.30 -7.16
C GLY A 31 14.21 14.50 -8.10
N ARG A 32 15.40 14.30 -7.54
CA ARG A 32 16.68 14.50 -8.20
C ARG A 32 17.63 13.40 -7.79
N VAL A 33 18.33 12.83 -8.77
CA VAL A 33 19.49 11.95 -8.54
C VAL A 33 20.72 12.83 -8.46
N GLU A 34 21.41 12.78 -7.32
CA GLU A 34 22.65 13.52 -7.07
C GLU A 34 23.83 12.56 -7.12
N ILE A 35 24.79 12.85 -8.00
CA ILE A 35 26.03 12.10 -8.15
C ILE A 35 27.19 13.00 -7.77
N ARG A 36 28.02 12.52 -6.83
CA ARG A 36 29.21 13.20 -6.33
C ARG A 36 30.41 12.23 -6.27
N PRO A 37 31.64 12.73 -6.19
CA PRO A 37 32.83 11.93 -5.86
C PRO A 37 32.67 11.23 -4.51
N LEU A 38 32.91 9.92 -4.45
CA LEU A 38 32.92 9.18 -3.17
C LEU A 38 34.22 9.37 -2.40
N VAL A 39 35.34 9.49 -3.11
CA VAL A 39 36.69 9.55 -2.54
C VAL A 39 37.32 10.90 -2.87
N GLY A 40 37.61 11.67 -1.82
CA GLY A 40 38.04 13.07 -1.96
C GLY A 40 36.90 13.98 -2.40
N VAL A 41 37.01 15.28 -2.11
CA VAL A 41 35.92 16.23 -2.39
C VAL A 41 35.84 16.63 -3.88
N SER A 42 36.81 16.19 -4.70
CA SER A 42 37.03 16.77 -6.05
C SER A 42 37.68 15.82 -7.06
N ALA A 43 37.65 14.51 -6.81
CA ALA A 43 38.09 13.52 -7.79
C ALA A 43 36.93 13.22 -8.76
N PRO A 44 37.02 13.56 -10.06
CA PRO A 44 35.90 13.37 -10.96
C PRO A 44 35.45 11.90 -11.07
N VAL A 45 34.15 11.73 -11.25
CA VAL A 45 33.48 10.46 -11.48
C VAL A 45 33.28 10.29 -12.98
N ASN A 46 33.75 9.16 -13.52
CA ASN A 46 33.52 8.84 -14.92
C ASN A 46 32.12 8.22 -15.06
N VAL A 47 31.19 8.94 -15.69
CA VAL A 47 29.77 8.53 -15.83
C VAL A 47 29.45 8.34 -17.31
N SER A 48 28.90 7.19 -17.67
CA SER A 48 28.47 6.88 -19.04
C SER A 48 26.95 6.81 -19.21
N LEU A 49 26.26 6.31 -18.19
CA LEU A 49 24.81 6.15 -18.16
C LEU A 49 24.29 6.36 -16.73
N VAL A 50 23.16 7.04 -16.61
CA VAL A 50 22.36 7.07 -15.38
C VAL A 50 20.91 6.77 -15.71
N THR A 51 20.36 5.74 -15.08
CA THR A 51 18.93 5.43 -15.12
C THR A 51 18.34 5.37 -13.73
N ILE A 52 17.03 5.56 -13.63
CA ILE A 52 16.26 5.38 -12.39
C ILE A 52 15.01 4.57 -12.68
N ALA A 53 14.69 3.65 -11.77
CA ALA A 53 13.49 2.82 -11.84
C ALA A 53 12.84 2.69 -10.46
N LEU A 54 11.51 2.59 -10.41
CA LEU A 54 10.80 2.22 -9.19
C LEU A 54 10.61 0.70 -9.19
N HIS A 55 11.21 0.02 -8.23
CA HIS A 55 11.06 -1.42 -8.06
C HIS A 55 10.09 -1.71 -6.92
N ARG A 56 9.14 -2.62 -7.16
CA ARG A 56 8.32 -3.25 -6.12
C ARG A 56 8.97 -4.56 -5.73
N ARG A 57 9.11 -4.82 -4.44
CA ARG A 57 9.53 -6.12 -3.91
C ARG A 57 8.41 -6.69 -3.08
N GLU A 58 7.96 -7.89 -3.44
CA GLU A 58 6.98 -8.64 -2.66
C GLU A 58 7.61 -9.93 -2.16
N THR A 59 7.34 -10.30 -0.91
CA THR A 59 7.77 -11.58 -0.36
C THR A 59 6.67 -12.21 0.47
N ILE A 60 6.54 -13.53 0.41
CA ILE A 60 5.65 -14.31 1.27
C ILE A 60 6.40 -15.43 1.96
N HIS A 61 6.05 -15.68 3.21
CA HIS A 61 6.49 -16.82 3.99
C HIS A 61 5.33 -17.30 4.88
N PRO A 62 4.35 -18.04 4.31
CA PRO A 62 3.12 -18.38 5.01
C PRO A 62 3.35 -19.15 6.32
N SER A 63 4.45 -19.87 6.43
CA SER A 63 4.84 -20.66 7.60
C SER A 63 5.62 -19.89 8.67
N ALA A 64 5.90 -18.59 8.48
CA ALA A 64 6.73 -17.80 9.40
C ALA A 64 6.26 -17.84 10.86
N ASP A 65 4.94 -17.91 11.08
CA ASP A 65 4.33 -17.98 12.41
C ASP A 65 4.40 -19.38 13.06
N SER A 66 4.66 -20.43 12.28
CA SER A 66 4.54 -21.81 12.76
C SER A 66 5.86 -22.30 13.35
N VAL A 67 5.94 -22.35 14.68
CA VAL A 67 7.10 -22.88 15.42
C VAL A 67 7.35 -24.37 15.11
N THR A 68 6.29 -25.14 14.82
CA THR A 68 6.36 -26.60 14.60
C THR A 68 6.69 -27.02 13.17
N LYS A 69 6.59 -26.12 12.17
CA LYS A 69 6.79 -26.44 10.74
C LYS A 69 8.03 -25.80 10.11
N LYS A 70 8.90 -25.15 10.89
CA LYS A 70 10.05 -24.38 10.36
C LYS A 70 11.00 -25.16 9.43
N HIS A 71 11.12 -26.48 9.59
CA HIS A 71 12.06 -27.31 8.81
C HIS A 71 11.46 -28.05 7.60
N LEU A 72 10.13 -28.08 7.46
CA LEU A 72 9.41 -28.80 6.39
C LEU A 72 8.46 -27.89 5.58
N ALA A 73 8.45 -26.59 5.87
CA ALA A 73 7.56 -25.65 5.21
C ALA A 73 8.06 -25.24 3.82
N ALA A 74 7.11 -24.85 2.96
CA ALA A 74 7.42 -24.26 1.67
C ALA A 74 8.37 -23.06 1.83
N PRO A 75 9.38 -22.94 0.95
CA PRO A 75 10.36 -21.87 1.03
C PRO A 75 9.69 -20.50 0.88
N ARG A 76 10.35 -19.47 1.42
CA ARG A 76 10.00 -18.07 1.16
C ARG A 76 9.96 -17.84 -0.35
N LYS A 77 8.87 -17.25 -0.85
CA LYS A 77 8.80 -16.78 -2.25
C LYS A 77 9.02 -15.28 -2.25
N ASP A 78 9.79 -14.80 -3.21
CA ASP A 78 10.06 -13.38 -3.43
C ASP A 78 10.00 -13.05 -4.92
N ILE A 79 9.50 -11.86 -5.22
CA ILE A 79 9.49 -11.30 -6.58
C ILE A 79 9.96 -9.85 -6.52
N THR A 80 10.49 -9.36 -7.63
CA THR A 80 10.86 -7.97 -7.80
C THR A 80 10.43 -7.52 -9.19
N ASP A 81 9.56 -6.52 -9.25
CA ASP A 81 8.97 -6.03 -10.50
C ASP A 81 9.24 -4.55 -10.69
N LEU A 82 9.37 -4.14 -11.95
CA LEU A 82 9.37 -2.74 -12.34
C LEU A 82 7.96 -2.17 -12.24
N VAL A 83 7.83 -1.02 -11.57
CA VAL A 83 6.59 -0.24 -11.54
C VAL A 83 6.70 0.85 -12.59
N GLY A 84 5.76 0.87 -13.56
CA GLY A 84 5.82 1.81 -14.67
C GLY A 84 6.98 1.49 -15.61
N LYS A 85 7.88 2.46 -15.82
CA LYS A 85 9.00 2.35 -16.76
C LYS A 85 10.30 2.87 -16.13
N GLU A 86 11.41 2.26 -16.52
CA GLU A 86 12.74 2.81 -16.24
C GLU A 86 12.95 4.11 -17.02
N MET A 87 13.50 5.12 -16.36
CA MET A 87 13.81 6.42 -16.94
C MET A 87 15.30 6.54 -17.20
N LEU A 88 15.64 6.93 -18.43
CA LEU A 88 16.99 7.37 -18.76
C LEU A 88 17.16 8.83 -18.33
N LEU A 89 18.07 9.08 -17.40
CA LEU A 89 18.36 10.43 -16.91
C LEU A 89 19.56 11.06 -17.60
N PHE A 90 20.57 10.25 -17.91
CA PHE A 90 21.78 10.71 -18.59
C PHE A 90 22.39 9.59 -19.43
N ARG A 91 22.91 9.96 -20.60
CA ARG A 91 23.75 9.12 -21.46
C ARG A 91 24.80 10.01 -22.12
N CYS A 92 26.04 9.54 -22.20
CA CYS A 92 27.07 10.21 -22.98
C CYS A 92 26.67 10.39 -24.44
N SER A 93 27.15 11.48 -25.05
CA SER A 93 27.06 11.68 -26.50
C SER A 93 27.74 10.53 -27.25
N SER A 94 27.21 10.19 -28.43
CA SER A 94 27.78 9.17 -29.30
C SER A 94 29.29 9.36 -29.51
N GLY A 95 30.06 8.29 -29.38
CA GLY A 95 31.52 8.30 -29.52
C GLY A 95 32.30 8.67 -28.26
N ARG A 96 31.64 9.06 -27.16
CA ARG A 96 32.29 9.23 -25.84
C ARG A 96 32.00 8.04 -24.93
N GLU A 97 33.04 7.45 -24.37
CA GLU A 97 32.89 6.32 -23.43
C GLU A 97 32.30 6.75 -22.09
N HIS A 98 32.71 7.92 -21.58
CA HIS A 98 32.27 8.50 -20.32
C HIS A 98 32.47 10.02 -20.33
N GLU A 99 31.69 10.73 -19.52
CA GLU A 99 31.99 12.11 -19.12
C GLU A 99 32.64 12.12 -17.74
N SER A 100 33.62 13.01 -17.56
CA SER A 100 34.30 13.19 -16.28
C SER A 100 33.55 14.26 -15.46
N ILE A 101 32.86 13.83 -14.42
CA ILE A 101 31.85 14.61 -13.70
C ILE A 101 32.34 14.97 -12.29
N LEU A 102 32.28 16.25 -11.93
CA LEU A 102 32.50 16.70 -10.56
C LEU A 102 31.20 16.74 -9.76
N SER A 103 30.12 17.24 -10.37
CA SER A 103 28.79 17.27 -9.76
C SER A 103 27.77 17.00 -10.84
N MET A 104 26.85 16.08 -10.61
CA MET A 104 25.76 15.84 -11.54
C MET A 104 24.48 15.70 -10.76
N ASP A 105 23.47 16.40 -11.24
CA ASP A 105 22.16 16.36 -10.65
C ASP A 105 21.09 16.28 -11.73
N LEU A 106 20.29 15.22 -11.64
CA LEU A 106 19.37 14.82 -12.69
C LEU A 106 17.95 14.76 -12.12
N PRO A 107 17.11 15.75 -12.43
CA PRO A 107 15.70 15.73 -12.06
C PRO A 107 14.95 14.56 -12.72
N PHE A 108 13.96 14.01 -12.02
CA PHE A 108 13.11 12.94 -12.52
C PHE A 108 11.67 13.07 -12.00
N VAL A 109 10.71 12.55 -12.77
CA VAL A 109 9.32 12.31 -12.36
C VAL A 109 8.92 10.90 -12.82
N ILE A 110 8.62 10.01 -11.88
CA ILE A 110 8.09 8.67 -12.17
C ILE A 110 6.60 8.67 -11.83
N PHE A 111 5.74 8.59 -12.85
CA PHE A 111 4.30 8.41 -12.63
C PHE A 111 3.99 7.03 -12.07
N ILE A 112 3.21 7.00 -10.99
CA ILE A 112 2.69 5.76 -10.42
C ILE A 112 1.48 5.33 -11.24
N PRO A 113 1.41 4.10 -11.74
CA PRO A 113 0.25 3.64 -12.49
C PRO A 113 -1.06 3.82 -11.71
N TYR A 114 -2.06 4.42 -12.35
CA TYR A 114 -3.34 4.79 -11.72
C TYR A 114 -4.57 4.27 -12.51
N GLY A 115 -4.36 3.48 -13.57
CA GLY A 115 -5.41 2.97 -14.45
C GLY A 115 -5.87 1.54 -14.11
N ARG A 116 -7.06 1.16 -14.61
CA ARG A 116 -7.58 -0.22 -14.58
C ARG A 116 -7.14 -1.07 -15.80
N GLY A 117 -6.32 -0.51 -16.69
CA GLY A 117 -6.07 -1.06 -18.02
C GLY A 117 -4.67 -1.63 -18.20
N GLY A 118 -4.53 -2.94 -17.96
CA GLY A 118 -3.37 -3.72 -18.39
C GLY A 118 -3.31 -5.06 -17.68
N GLU A 119 -3.21 -6.16 -18.43
CA GLU A 119 -2.85 -7.46 -17.86
C GLU A 119 -1.43 -7.43 -17.25
N GLU A 120 -0.55 -6.58 -17.81
CA GLU A 120 0.81 -6.34 -17.34
C GLU A 120 0.86 -5.77 -15.91
N VAL A 121 1.56 -6.49 -15.03
CA VAL A 121 1.77 -6.14 -13.62
C VAL A 121 2.32 -4.72 -13.44
N ALA A 122 3.22 -4.28 -14.33
CA ALA A 122 3.84 -2.95 -14.29
C ALA A 122 2.87 -1.77 -14.52
N ARG A 123 1.66 -2.03 -15.04
CA ARG A 123 0.62 -1.02 -15.30
C ARG A 123 -0.53 -1.06 -14.31
N ARG A 124 -0.57 -2.04 -13.40
CA ARG A 124 -1.57 -2.12 -12.33
C ARG A 124 -1.26 -1.08 -11.26
N VAL A 125 -2.30 -0.57 -10.62
CA VAL A 125 -2.15 0.29 -9.43
C VAL A 125 -1.37 -0.49 -8.38
N PRO A 126 -0.16 -0.04 -7.98
CA PRO A 126 0.66 -0.79 -7.05
C PRO A 126 -0.05 -0.93 -5.70
N PRO A 127 0.06 -2.09 -5.01
CA PRO A 127 -0.41 -2.23 -3.64
C PRO A 127 0.29 -1.25 -2.70
N ALA A 128 -0.29 -0.98 -1.52
CA ALA A 128 0.41 -0.20 -0.51
C ALA A 128 1.57 -1.00 0.10
N SER A 129 2.62 -0.31 0.52
CA SER A 129 3.67 -0.88 1.35
C SER A 129 3.09 -1.44 2.63
N LEU A 130 3.40 -2.70 2.93
CA LEU A 130 2.82 -3.45 4.04
C LEU A 130 3.81 -4.50 4.53
N GLN A 131 3.87 -4.69 5.85
CA GLN A 131 4.51 -5.82 6.47
C GLN A 131 3.53 -6.46 7.44
N LEU A 132 3.12 -7.69 7.16
CA LEU A 132 2.30 -8.46 8.09
C LEU A 132 3.12 -8.97 9.28
N PRO A 133 2.46 -9.30 10.42
CA PRO A 133 3.12 -9.92 11.56
C PRO A 133 3.97 -11.14 11.18
N SER A 134 5.09 -11.28 11.90
CA SER A 134 6.15 -12.28 11.64
C SER A 134 6.71 -12.30 10.22
N ARG A 135 6.46 -11.25 9.42
CA ARG A 135 6.89 -11.14 8.02
C ARG A 135 6.32 -12.24 7.14
N THR A 136 5.07 -12.63 7.39
CA THR A 136 4.36 -13.62 6.58
C THR A 136 4.07 -13.12 5.16
N ALA A 137 3.88 -11.82 4.99
CA ALA A 137 3.87 -11.13 3.71
C ALA A 137 4.52 -9.74 3.86
N GLU A 138 5.26 -9.31 2.83
CA GLU A 138 5.87 -7.98 2.75
C GLU A 138 5.71 -7.44 1.33
N THR A 139 5.35 -6.16 1.21
CA THR A 139 5.42 -5.36 -0.01
C THR A 139 6.12 -4.06 0.32
N PHE A 140 7.18 -3.72 -0.39
CA PHE A 140 7.87 -2.42 -0.27
C PHE A 140 8.44 -1.98 -1.61
N TYR A 141 8.83 -0.71 -1.70
CA TYR A 141 9.33 -0.12 -2.94
C TYR A 141 10.69 0.53 -2.72
N GLU A 142 11.50 0.47 -3.77
CA GLU A 142 12.82 1.07 -3.82
C GLU A 142 12.98 1.83 -5.13
N LEU A 143 13.45 3.07 -5.06
CA LEU A 143 14.04 3.74 -6.21
C LEU A 143 15.42 3.14 -6.43
N VAL A 144 15.63 2.52 -7.58
CA VAL A 144 16.88 1.92 -7.98
C VAL A 144 17.54 2.82 -9.02
N VAL A 145 18.60 3.51 -8.60
CA VAL A 145 19.45 4.30 -9.49
C VAL A 145 20.56 3.39 -10.01
N THR A 146 20.67 3.26 -11.33
CA THR A 146 21.76 2.53 -11.97
C THR A 146 22.74 3.55 -12.54
N VAL A 147 24.00 3.49 -12.10
CA VAL A 147 25.09 4.30 -12.62
C VAL A 147 26.08 3.40 -13.32
N GLN A 148 26.35 3.69 -14.59
CA GLN A 148 27.40 3.05 -15.36
C GLN A 148 28.61 3.98 -15.42
N GLN A 149 29.79 3.42 -15.16
CA GLN A 149 31.08 4.10 -15.17
C GLN A 149 31.97 3.45 -16.24
N GLY A 150 32.07 4.11 -17.40
CA GLY A 150 32.74 3.54 -18.58
C GLY A 150 31.98 2.34 -19.16
N HIS A 151 32.71 1.34 -19.67
CA HIS A 151 32.13 0.19 -20.40
C HIS A 151 31.78 -1.04 -19.55
N GLN A 152 32.35 -1.19 -18.34
CA GLN A 152 32.21 -2.44 -17.57
C GLN A 152 31.67 -2.29 -16.15
N GLU A 153 31.82 -1.13 -15.51
CA GLU A 153 31.39 -0.96 -14.12
C GLU A 153 29.96 -0.40 -14.06
N GLN A 154 28.99 -1.25 -13.74
CA GLN A 154 27.60 -0.84 -13.48
C GLN A 154 27.25 -1.11 -12.01
N LYS A 155 26.75 -0.08 -11.31
CA LYS A 155 26.35 -0.17 -9.90
C LYS A 155 24.91 0.28 -9.73
N LYS A 156 24.18 -0.41 -8.84
CA LYS A 156 22.80 -0.09 -8.46
C LYS A 156 22.77 0.43 -7.03
N TYR A 157 22.02 1.50 -6.82
CA TYR A 157 21.81 2.13 -5.52
C TYR A 157 20.31 2.15 -5.22
N ALA A 158 19.90 1.50 -4.14
CA ALA A 158 18.50 1.37 -3.77
C ALA A 158 18.13 2.33 -2.64
N PHE A 159 17.02 3.03 -2.80
CA PHE A 159 16.49 3.99 -1.82
C PHE A 159 15.03 3.66 -1.52
N PRO A 160 14.65 3.35 -0.26
CA PRO A 160 13.29 2.96 0.06
C PRO A 160 12.31 4.13 -0.12
N VAL A 161 11.15 3.85 -0.73
CA VAL A 161 10.06 4.81 -0.91
C VAL A 161 8.74 4.13 -0.53
N PRO A 162 8.25 4.28 0.71
CA PRO A 162 7.00 3.66 1.10
C PRO A 162 5.82 4.28 0.33
N ILE A 163 4.90 3.45 -0.14
CA ILE A 163 3.69 3.86 -0.86
C ILE A 163 2.47 3.55 -0.01
N GLN A 164 1.62 4.54 0.23
CA GLN A 164 0.29 4.35 0.84
C GLN A 164 -0.78 4.44 -0.23
N ARG A 165 -1.91 3.74 -0.03
CA ARG A 165 -3.07 3.81 -0.91
C ARG A 165 -4.24 4.50 -0.22
N TYR A 166 -4.97 5.29 -1.00
CA TYR A 166 -6.06 6.11 -0.52
C TYR A 166 -7.38 5.80 -1.23
N ASP A 167 -7.41 4.83 -2.14
CA ASP A 167 -8.64 4.46 -2.85
C ASP A 167 -9.64 3.65 -2.01
N THR A 168 -9.28 3.26 -0.78
CA THR A 168 -10.15 2.52 0.15
C THR A 168 -10.75 3.38 1.25
N LEU A 169 -10.53 4.70 1.26
CA LEU A 169 -10.99 5.59 2.33
C LEU A 169 -12.49 5.49 2.58
N SER A 170 -12.87 5.39 3.86
CA SER A 170 -14.28 5.20 4.27
C SER A 170 -15.21 6.35 3.91
N THR A 171 -14.65 7.52 3.62
CA THR A 171 -15.35 8.76 3.26
C THR A 171 -15.73 8.84 1.78
N PHE A 172 -15.18 7.98 0.92
CA PHE A 172 -15.58 7.98 -0.49
C PHE A 172 -17.02 7.55 -0.68
N GLY A 173 -17.74 8.28 -1.55
CA GLY A 173 -19.17 8.02 -1.82
C GLY A 173 -19.48 6.61 -2.31
N MET A 174 -18.53 5.92 -2.95
CA MET A 174 -18.72 4.52 -3.35
C MET A 174 -18.84 3.56 -2.16
N TYR A 175 -18.21 3.89 -1.03
CA TYR A 175 -18.25 3.10 0.21
C TYR A 175 -19.31 3.61 1.18
N ASN A 176 -19.62 4.90 1.13
CA ASN A 176 -20.65 5.54 1.95
C ASN A 176 -22.05 5.41 1.31
N ARG A 177 -22.43 4.18 0.98
CA ARG A 177 -23.77 3.82 0.50
C ARG A 177 -24.21 2.53 1.17
N PRO A 178 -25.52 2.34 1.42
CA PRO A 178 -26.00 1.11 2.02
C PRO A 178 -25.69 -0.12 1.17
N GLU A 179 -25.20 -1.17 1.81
CA GLU A 179 -24.93 -2.46 1.19
C GLU A 179 -25.77 -3.53 1.91
N SER A 180 -26.56 -4.30 1.15
CA SER A 180 -27.49 -5.28 1.70
C SER A 180 -27.26 -6.65 1.06
N ALA A 181 -27.43 -7.70 1.85
CA ALA A 181 -27.29 -9.07 1.38
C ALA A 181 -28.29 -9.99 2.09
N GLU A 182 -28.74 -11.03 1.39
CA GLU A 182 -29.66 -12.01 1.93
C GLU A 182 -29.15 -13.44 1.70
N ARG A 183 -29.48 -14.34 2.64
CA ARG A 183 -29.09 -15.75 2.60
C ARG A 183 -30.20 -16.63 3.14
N VAL A 184 -30.42 -17.75 2.45
CA VAL A 184 -31.35 -18.82 2.84
C VAL A 184 -30.58 -20.13 2.85
N THR A 185 -30.90 -21.04 3.79
CA THR A 185 -30.25 -22.37 3.88
C THR A 185 -31.24 -23.53 3.81
N ASP A 186 -32.40 -23.44 4.45
CA ASP A 186 -33.37 -24.53 4.55
C ASP A 186 -34.82 -24.08 4.31
N HIS A 187 -35.01 -23.07 3.45
CA HIS A 187 -36.30 -22.52 2.99
C HIS A 187 -37.30 -22.05 4.07
N LEU A 188 -37.03 -22.21 5.36
CA LEU A 188 -37.95 -21.79 6.44
C LEU A 188 -37.75 -20.33 6.86
N VAL A 189 -36.50 -19.87 6.85
CA VAL A 189 -36.11 -18.53 7.30
C VAL A 189 -35.10 -17.93 6.32
N THR A 190 -35.25 -16.63 6.04
CA THR A 190 -34.30 -15.82 5.27
C THR A 190 -33.58 -14.87 6.22
N LEU A 191 -32.24 -14.89 6.20
CA LEU A 191 -31.40 -13.92 6.89
C LEU A 191 -31.01 -12.81 5.91
N GLY A 192 -31.46 -11.59 6.17
CA GLY A 192 -31.02 -10.38 5.50
C GLY A 192 -30.16 -9.51 6.41
N ILE A 193 -29.19 -8.82 5.83
CA ILE A 193 -28.39 -7.80 6.48
C ILE A 193 -28.41 -6.50 5.68
N SER A 194 -28.18 -5.38 6.37
CA SER A 194 -27.90 -4.10 5.74
C SER A 194 -26.82 -3.36 6.53
N LEU A 195 -25.86 -2.81 5.80
CA LEU A 195 -24.77 -1.99 6.31
C LEU A 195 -24.94 -0.57 5.80
N PRO A 196 -24.73 0.48 6.62
CA PRO A 196 -24.81 1.86 6.15
C PRO A 196 -23.64 2.25 5.22
N ARG A 197 -22.49 1.58 5.40
CA ARG A 197 -21.27 1.69 4.60
C ARG A 197 -20.52 0.38 4.59
N TRP A 198 -19.56 0.22 3.69
CA TRP A 198 -18.83 -1.05 3.54
C TRP A 198 -17.31 -0.90 3.47
N SER A 199 -16.77 0.28 3.83
CA SER A 199 -15.35 0.48 4.15
C SER A 199 -15.18 0.94 5.61
N TYR A 200 -14.22 0.34 6.31
CA TYR A 200 -13.96 0.57 7.74
C TYR A 200 -12.47 0.71 8.03
N GLY A 201 -12.13 1.63 8.92
CA GLY A 201 -10.78 1.84 9.46
C GLY A 201 -10.60 1.33 10.89
N PRO A 202 -9.39 1.45 11.48
CA PRO A 202 -9.18 1.22 12.91
C PRO A 202 -10.13 2.05 13.76
N LEU A 203 -10.69 1.45 14.82
CA LEU A 203 -11.63 2.06 15.77
C LEU A 203 -12.98 2.49 15.18
N ASP A 204 -13.23 2.24 13.90
CA ASP A 204 -14.51 2.57 13.29
C ASP A 204 -15.66 1.71 13.88
N PRO A 205 -16.82 2.32 14.17
CA PRO A 205 -18.01 1.56 14.52
C PRO A 205 -18.57 0.85 13.27
N VAL A 206 -18.92 -0.42 13.45
CA VAL A 206 -19.57 -1.27 12.45
C VAL A 206 -20.98 -1.59 12.95
N SER A 207 -21.99 -0.97 12.33
CA SER A 207 -23.40 -1.19 12.66
C SER A 207 -24.05 -2.08 11.62
N VAL A 208 -24.64 -3.19 12.05
CA VAL A 208 -25.27 -4.18 11.17
C VAL A 208 -26.75 -4.28 11.50
N TYR A 209 -27.60 -3.93 10.53
CA TYR A 209 -29.03 -4.15 10.62
C TYR A 209 -29.33 -5.56 10.14
N ILE A 210 -30.02 -6.35 10.96
CA ILE A 210 -30.27 -7.76 10.73
C ILE A 210 -31.77 -8.00 10.69
N LYS A 211 -32.23 -8.69 9.65
CA LYS A 211 -33.62 -9.08 9.44
C LYS A 211 -33.70 -10.59 9.26
N LEU A 212 -34.45 -11.27 10.10
CA LEU A 212 -34.84 -12.67 9.92
C LEU A 212 -36.30 -12.72 9.50
N SER A 213 -36.58 -13.20 8.30
CA SER A 213 -37.95 -13.26 7.76
C SER A 213 -38.41 -14.71 7.67
N PRO A 214 -39.57 -15.08 8.24
CA PRO A 214 -40.15 -16.40 8.00
C PRO A 214 -40.58 -16.53 6.54
N ASN A 215 -40.50 -17.74 5.98
CA ASN A 215 -41.07 -18.00 4.66
C ASN A 215 -42.61 -18.02 4.74
N PRO A 216 -43.33 -17.16 3.99
CA PRO A 216 -44.79 -17.13 3.97
C PRO A 216 -45.43 -18.47 3.57
N ASP A 217 -44.83 -19.21 2.64
CA ASP A 217 -45.36 -20.49 2.16
C ASP A 217 -45.32 -21.60 3.24
N TRP A 218 -44.45 -21.43 4.24
CA TRP A 218 -44.21 -22.39 5.32
C TRP A 218 -44.44 -21.80 6.71
N LEU A 219 -45.31 -20.79 6.81
CA LEU A 219 -45.47 -19.98 8.02
C LEU A 219 -45.76 -20.80 9.29
N SER A 220 -46.55 -21.87 9.18
CA SER A 220 -46.88 -22.77 10.29
C SER A 220 -45.68 -23.51 10.86
N LYS A 221 -44.67 -23.82 10.03
CA LYS A 221 -43.40 -24.41 10.44
C LYS A 221 -42.40 -23.33 10.85
N ALA A 222 -42.32 -22.23 10.10
CA ALA A 222 -41.39 -21.13 10.36
C ALA A 222 -41.63 -20.51 11.75
N LYS A 223 -42.89 -20.31 12.16
CA LYS A 223 -43.27 -19.80 13.51
C LYS A 223 -42.81 -20.70 14.68
N LYS A 224 -42.49 -21.98 14.41
CA LYS A 224 -41.97 -22.92 15.43
C LYS A 224 -40.46 -22.81 15.63
N VAL A 225 -39.77 -22.15 14.69
CA VAL A 225 -38.33 -21.91 14.78
C VAL A 225 -38.07 -20.91 15.91
N THR A 226 -37.10 -21.21 16.79
CA THR A 226 -36.66 -20.27 17.84
C THR A 226 -35.30 -19.73 17.48
N ILE A 227 -35.16 -18.40 17.49
CA ILE A 227 -33.89 -17.71 17.30
C ILE A 227 -33.13 -17.81 18.63
N LYS A 228 -32.05 -18.58 18.66
CA LYS A 228 -31.26 -18.80 19.89
C LYS A 228 -30.27 -17.67 20.12
N GLN A 229 -29.46 -17.40 19.11
CA GLN A 229 -28.35 -16.46 19.20
C GLN A 229 -28.05 -15.88 17.83
N ILE A 230 -27.71 -14.60 17.77
CA ILE A 230 -27.17 -13.95 16.58
C ILE A 230 -25.75 -13.52 16.90
N THR A 231 -24.83 -13.83 16.00
CA THR A 231 -23.41 -13.50 16.12
C THR A 231 -22.99 -12.66 14.93
N VAL A 232 -22.32 -11.54 15.19
CA VAL A 232 -21.65 -10.73 14.17
C VAL A 232 -20.15 -10.84 14.40
N GLY A 233 -19.38 -11.03 13.33
CA GLY A 233 -17.93 -11.07 13.38
C GLY A 233 -17.28 -10.41 12.18
N ILE A 234 -15.99 -10.15 12.29
CA ILE A 234 -15.13 -9.73 11.19
C ILE A 234 -14.04 -10.79 11.04
N ASP A 235 -13.97 -11.36 9.85
CA ASP A 235 -12.93 -12.32 9.48
C ASP A 235 -11.95 -11.67 8.51
N GLU A 236 -10.66 -11.76 8.83
CA GLU A 236 -9.54 -11.50 7.94
C GLU A 236 -9.20 -12.81 7.21
N GLU A 237 -9.05 -12.72 5.90
CA GLU A 237 -8.63 -13.80 5.04
C GLU A 237 -7.38 -13.39 4.27
N ILE A 238 -6.27 -14.07 4.52
CA ILE A 238 -5.03 -13.91 3.77
C ILE A 238 -4.87 -15.12 2.85
N ILE A 239 -4.81 -14.86 1.56
CA ILE A 239 -4.59 -15.86 0.51
C ILE A 239 -3.18 -15.63 -0.03
N PHE A 240 -2.28 -16.58 0.20
CA PHE A 240 -0.93 -16.56 -0.35
C PHE A 240 -0.89 -17.35 -1.66
N ASN A 241 -0.04 -16.90 -2.57
CA ASN A 241 0.13 -17.43 -3.92
C ASN A 241 -1.19 -17.50 -4.70
N HIS A 242 -2.04 -16.46 -4.60
CA HIS A 242 -3.41 -16.50 -5.11
C HIS A 242 -3.52 -16.58 -6.64
N GLU A 243 -2.49 -16.13 -7.38
CA GLU A 243 -2.41 -16.25 -8.85
C GLU A 243 -1.65 -17.51 -9.32
N GLY A 244 -1.05 -18.28 -8.41
CA GLY A 244 -0.17 -19.41 -8.75
C GLY A 244 -0.73 -20.78 -8.36
N ASP A 245 0.06 -21.83 -8.61
CA ASP A 245 -0.29 -23.20 -8.23
C ASP A 245 -0.26 -23.36 -6.69
N GLU A 246 -1.29 -24.01 -6.13
CA GLU A 246 -1.47 -24.24 -4.68
C GLU A 246 -1.63 -22.96 -3.82
N PRO A 247 -2.75 -22.23 -3.95
CA PRO A 247 -3.06 -21.12 -3.05
C PRO A 247 -3.25 -21.63 -1.62
N THR A 248 -2.63 -20.94 -0.65
CA THR A 248 -2.82 -21.23 0.78
C THR A 248 -3.62 -20.14 1.45
N ARG A 249 -4.67 -20.52 2.18
CA ARG A 249 -5.61 -19.60 2.81
C ARG A 249 -5.48 -19.68 4.33
N LYS A 250 -5.33 -18.51 4.97
CA LYS A 250 -5.43 -18.36 6.42
C LYS A 250 -6.61 -17.46 6.75
N VAL A 251 -7.48 -17.91 7.63
CA VAL A 251 -8.63 -17.14 8.12
C VAL A 251 -8.45 -16.88 9.60
N LYS A 252 -8.68 -15.63 10.03
CA LYS A 252 -8.61 -15.21 11.42
C LYS A 252 -9.81 -14.32 11.74
N THR A 253 -10.58 -14.69 12.76
CA THR A 253 -11.61 -13.79 13.31
C THR A 253 -10.93 -12.69 14.12
N LEU A 254 -11.15 -11.44 13.73
CA LEU A 254 -10.56 -10.27 14.36
C LEU A 254 -11.42 -9.71 15.51
N ALA A 255 -12.73 -9.69 15.30
CA ALA A 255 -13.70 -9.21 16.29
C ALA A 255 -14.97 -10.04 16.18
N LYS A 256 -15.66 -10.22 17.30
CA LYS A 256 -16.90 -10.99 17.36
C LYS A 256 -17.77 -10.51 18.52
N THR A 257 -19.04 -10.29 18.24
CA THR A 257 -20.07 -9.97 19.23
C THR A 257 -21.23 -10.93 19.05
N ALA A 258 -21.81 -11.41 20.14
CA ALA A 258 -22.97 -12.29 20.06
C ALA A 258 -24.06 -11.84 21.04
N GLN A 259 -25.31 -11.94 20.59
CA GLN A 259 -26.50 -11.61 21.36
C GLN A 259 -27.38 -12.87 21.46
N ALA A 260 -27.62 -13.32 22.69
CA ALA A 260 -28.65 -14.31 22.94
C ALA A 260 -30.04 -13.67 22.73
N VAL A 261 -30.91 -14.35 21.99
CA VAL A 261 -32.24 -13.85 21.62
C VAL A 261 -33.32 -14.63 22.37
N GLY A 262 -33.42 -15.94 22.13
CA GLY A 262 -34.37 -16.82 22.83
C GLY A 262 -35.84 -16.64 22.43
N VAL A 263 -36.12 -16.06 21.26
CA VAL A 263 -37.49 -15.71 20.81
C VAL A 263 -37.93 -16.59 19.65
N LYS A 264 -39.19 -17.05 19.66
CA LYS A 264 -39.80 -17.74 18.51
C LYS A 264 -40.01 -16.80 17.33
N MET A 265 -39.84 -17.30 16.11
CA MET A 265 -39.91 -16.50 14.89
C MET A 265 -41.26 -15.76 14.79
N PRO A 266 -41.27 -14.41 14.84
CA PRO A 266 -42.50 -13.63 14.68
C PRO A 266 -43.00 -13.70 13.23
N GLU A 267 -44.31 -13.52 13.04
CA GLU A 267 -44.93 -13.47 11.71
C GLU A 267 -44.40 -12.32 10.84
N ALA A 268 -44.20 -11.15 11.45
CA ALA A 268 -43.64 -9.98 10.79
C ALA A 268 -42.12 -10.09 10.54
N GLY A 269 -41.47 -11.16 11.01
CA GLY A 269 -40.02 -11.28 11.07
C GLY A 269 -39.42 -10.68 12.34
N TYR A 270 -38.14 -10.99 12.57
CA TYR A 270 -37.35 -10.46 13.67
C TYR A 270 -36.32 -9.47 13.14
N PHE A 271 -36.26 -8.29 13.75
CA PHE A 271 -35.34 -7.22 13.39
C PHE A 271 -34.47 -6.87 14.58
N THR A 272 -33.18 -6.69 14.36
CA THR A 272 -32.27 -6.21 15.38
C THR A 272 -31.12 -5.43 14.75
N ASN A 273 -30.41 -4.65 15.58
CA ASN A 273 -29.16 -4.01 15.20
C ASN A 273 -28.08 -4.50 16.14
N LEU A 274 -26.96 -4.95 15.57
CA LEU A 274 -25.78 -5.33 16.32
C LEU A 274 -24.59 -4.51 15.85
N GLY A 275 -23.82 -4.03 16.83
CA GLY A 275 -22.62 -3.24 16.61
C GLY A 275 -21.36 -3.97 17.08
N LEU A 276 -20.24 -3.67 16.44
CA LEU A 276 -18.91 -3.94 16.95
C LEU A 276 -17.94 -2.84 16.49
N VAL A 277 -16.79 -2.72 17.14
CA VAL A 277 -15.75 -1.76 16.77
C VAL A 277 -14.65 -2.49 16.01
N PHE A 278 -14.22 -1.92 14.87
CA PHE A 278 -13.11 -2.50 14.12
C PHE A 278 -11.82 -2.41 14.95
N PRO A 279 -11.07 -3.51 15.10
CA PRO A 279 -9.93 -3.53 16.00
C PRO A 279 -8.80 -2.65 15.50
N ALA A 280 -8.13 -1.98 16.43
CA ALA A 280 -6.92 -1.21 16.19
C ALA A 280 -5.74 -1.81 16.96
N LYS A 281 -4.55 -1.58 16.43
CA LYS A 281 -3.28 -1.91 17.04
C LYS A 281 -2.75 -0.68 17.78
N ASP A 282 -2.33 -0.87 19.03
CA ASP A 282 -1.52 0.15 19.70
C ASP A 282 -0.14 0.23 19.05
N LEU A 283 0.23 1.42 18.60
CA LEU A 283 1.52 1.68 17.97
C LEU A 283 2.65 1.80 18.98
N ARG A 284 2.32 1.95 20.27
CA ARG A 284 3.29 2.03 21.35
C ARG A 284 3.82 0.65 21.72
N ASP A 285 5.07 0.60 22.14
CA ASP A 285 5.66 -0.58 22.77
C ASP A 285 5.22 -0.71 24.23
N ASN A 286 5.76 -1.72 24.93
CA ASN A 286 5.42 -2.01 26.32
C ASN A 286 5.80 -0.87 27.29
N ASP A 287 6.72 0.01 26.89
CA ASP A 287 7.13 1.18 27.67
C ASP A 287 6.30 2.44 27.31
N GLY A 288 5.30 2.29 26.43
CA GLY A 288 4.43 3.38 25.97
C GLY A 288 5.07 4.26 24.89
N ILE A 289 6.21 3.85 24.32
CA ILE A 289 6.98 4.61 23.35
C ILE A 289 6.60 4.18 21.94
N ILE A 290 6.43 5.13 21.02
CA ILE A 290 6.25 4.80 19.60
C ILE A 290 7.62 4.46 19.01
N PRO A 291 7.86 3.20 18.58
CA PRO A 291 9.14 2.80 18.04
C PRO A 291 9.41 3.54 16.73
N ARG A 292 10.70 3.75 16.41
CA ARG A 292 11.06 4.32 15.11
C ARG A 292 10.60 3.38 14.00
N GLY A 293 9.80 3.91 13.08
CA GLY A 293 9.36 3.19 11.89
C GLY A 293 10.53 2.74 11.03
N ARG A 294 10.31 1.69 10.24
CA ARG A 294 11.24 1.25 9.19
C ARG A 294 11.04 2.14 7.96
N LYS A 295 12.12 2.45 7.24
CA LYS A 295 12.04 3.36 6.08
C LYS A 295 11.18 2.80 4.96
N GLU A 296 11.08 1.48 4.88
CA GLU A 296 10.36 0.73 3.85
C GLU A 296 8.85 0.64 4.12
N PHE A 297 8.41 0.85 5.37
CA PHE A 297 7.04 0.53 5.80
C PHE A 297 6.43 1.64 6.67
N PRO A 298 5.28 2.20 6.27
CA PRO A 298 4.50 3.07 7.14
C PRO A 298 4.03 2.34 8.42
N MET A 299 3.84 3.09 9.50
CA MET A 299 3.28 2.54 10.74
C MET A 299 1.75 2.62 10.69
N TYR A 300 1.09 1.48 10.50
CA TYR A 300 -0.36 1.39 10.48
C TYR A 300 -0.94 0.97 11.84
N ALA A 301 -2.07 1.59 12.21
CA ALA A 301 -2.86 1.21 13.39
C ALA A 301 -3.72 -0.05 13.16
N VAL A 302 -3.47 -0.81 12.10
CA VAL A 302 -4.09 -2.12 11.79
C VAL A 302 -2.99 -3.11 11.41
N ASN A 303 -3.22 -4.40 11.63
CA ASN A 303 -2.25 -5.44 11.24
C ASN A 303 -2.21 -5.69 9.72
N GLY A 304 -3.33 -5.43 9.05
CA GLY A 304 -3.53 -5.57 7.62
C GLY A 304 -4.72 -4.73 7.19
N PHE A 305 -4.89 -4.57 5.88
CA PHE A 305 -5.99 -3.87 5.25
C PHE A 305 -6.24 -4.49 3.88
N THR A 306 -7.40 -4.21 3.28
CA THR A 306 -7.79 -4.82 2.00
C THR A 306 -6.77 -4.46 0.93
N THR A 307 -6.07 -5.46 0.40
CA THR A 307 -5.02 -5.26 -0.61
C THR A 307 -4.83 -6.52 -1.45
N THR A 308 -4.42 -6.31 -2.69
CA THR A 308 -4.08 -7.38 -3.64
C THR A 308 -2.70 -7.10 -4.21
N GLY A 309 -1.72 -7.93 -3.83
CA GLY A 309 -0.42 -8.01 -4.49
C GLY A 309 -0.40 -9.13 -5.51
N THR A 310 0.79 -9.44 -6.03
CA THR A 310 0.99 -10.60 -6.92
C THR A 310 1.12 -11.87 -6.09
N LEU A 311 1.89 -11.85 -5.01
CA LEU A 311 2.10 -13.05 -4.18
C LEU A 311 1.03 -13.28 -3.11
N TYR A 312 0.21 -12.29 -2.78
CA TYR A 312 -0.82 -12.45 -1.75
C TYR A 312 -2.00 -11.50 -1.94
N LYS A 313 -3.11 -11.86 -1.30
CA LYS A 313 -4.34 -11.07 -1.24
C LYS A 313 -4.86 -11.07 0.19
N ILE A 314 -5.33 -9.92 0.67
CA ILE A 314 -5.95 -9.76 1.99
C ILE A 314 -7.38 -9.27 1.77
N GLU A 315 -8.34 -10.08 2.22
CA GLU A 315 -9.76 -9.79 2.14
C GLU A 315 -10.39 -9.81 3.52
N TYR A 316 -11.44 -9.01 3.69
CA TYR A 316 -12.18 -8.93 4.94
C TYR A 316 -13.65 -9.22 4.68
N TYR A 317 -14.26 -9.91 5.64
CA TYR A 317 -15.66 -10.28 5.55
C TYR A 317 -16.35 -10.01 6.86
N LEU A 318 -17.49 -9.36 6.77
CA LEU A 318 -18.47 -9.36 7.83
C LEU A 318 -19.21 -10.70 7.82
N THR A 319 -19.22 -11.39 8.96
CA THR A 319 -19.97 -12.62 9.13
C THR A 319 -21.15 -12.40 10.07
N VAL A 320 -22.34 -12.81 9.63
CA VAL A 320 -23.55 -12.83 10.46
C VAL A 320 -24.05 -14.26 10.53
N LYS A 321 -24.01 -14.83 11.74
CA LYS A 321 -24.51 -16.18 12.02
C LYS A 321 -25.78 -16.10 12.86
N ALA A 322 -26.89 -16.57 12.32
CA ALA A 322 -28.14 -16.77 13.04
C ALA A 322 -28.25 -18.25 13.45
N GLN A 323 -28.27 -18.49 14.75
CA GLN A 323 -28.43 -19.84 15.32
C GLN A 323 -29.87 -20.07 15.73
N MET A 324 -30.44 -21.19 15.30
CA MET A 324 -31.87 -21.45 15.43
C MET A 324 -32.16 -22.84 16.00
N SER A 325 -33.34 -23.02 16.58
CA SER A 325 -33.89 -24.34 16.90
C SER A 325 -34.80 -24.82 15.77
N SER A 326 -34.74 -26.10 15.44
CA SER A 326 -35.67 -26.72 14.47
C SER A 326 -35.58 -26.15 13.05
N ALA A 327 -34.48 -25.45 12.74
CA ALA A 327 -34.04 -24.98 11.43
C ALA A 327 -32.51 -25.03 11.39
N ARG A 328 -31.92 -25.03 10.19
CA ARG A 328 -30.46 -24.95 10.01
C ARG A 328 -29.96 -23.56 10.35
N ASP A 329 -28.83 -23.48 11.06
CA ASP A 329 -28.11 -22.22 11.25
C ASP A 329 -27.82 -21.58 9.88
N ILE A 330 -27.99 -20.27 9.79
CA ILE A 330 -27.67 -19.50 8.58
C ILE A 330 -26.40 -18.70 8.85
N LEU A 331 -25.40 -18.85 8.00
CA LEU A 331 -24.19 -18.03 7.98
C LEU A 331 -24.19 -17.19 6.71
N LEU A 332 -24.24 -15.88 6.87
CA LEU A 332 -24.06 -14.90 5.81
C LEU A 332 -22.66 -14.32 5.92
N ARG A 333 -21.95 -14.25 4.79
CA ARG A 333 -20.59 -13.71 4.69
C ARG A 333 -20.57 -12.62 3.62
N GLN A 334 -20.45 -11.37 4.04
CA GLN A 334 -20.46 -10.19 3.18
C GLN A 334 -19.05 -9.60 3.08
N PRO A 335 -18.49 -9.43 1.87
CA PRO A 335 -17.22 -8.72 1.69
C PRO A 335 -17.31 -7.28 2.20
N ILE A 336 -16.26 -6.84 2.90
CA ILE A 336 -16.07 -5.45 3.30
C ILE A 336 -14.67 -4.99 2.92
N VAL A 337 -14.48 -3.68 2.82
CA VAL A 337 -13.19 -3.05 2.60
C VAL A 337 -12.64 -2.57 3.95
N VAL A 338 -11.37 -2.83 4.18
CA VAL A 338 -10.63 -2.30 5.32
C VAL A 338 -9.59 -1.33 4.80
N CYS A 339 -9.58 -0.13 5.35
CA CYS A 339 -8.60 0.90 5.05
C CYS A 339 -7.65 1.10 6.25
N PRO A 340 -6.41 1.56 6.02
CA PRO A 340 -5.43 1.73 7.10
C PRO A 340 -5.66 2.97 7.98
N PHE A 341 -6.59 3.84 7.61
CA PHE A 341 -6.87 5.12 8.26
C PHE A 341 -8.20 5.05 9.02
N ASP A 342 -8.28 5.65 10.20
CA ASP A 342 -9.55 5.78 10.91
C ASP A 342 -10.50 6.74 10.16
N HIS A 343 -11.77 6.79 10.56
CA HIS A 343 -12.73 7.67 9.88
C HIS A 343 -12.37 9.16 9.96
N ALA A 344 -11.74 9.59 11.06
CA ALA A 344 -11.28 10.98 11.22
C ALA A 344 -10.17 11.31 10.21
N GLY A 345 -9.11 10.50 10.15
CA GLY A 345 -8.04 10.64 9.16
C GLY A 345 -8.56 10.54 7.74
N CYS A 346 -9.50 9.64 7.46
CA CYS A 346 -10.15 9.57 6.15
C CYS A 346 -10.84 10.89 5.75
N LYS A 347 -11.35 11.66 6.71
CA LYS A 347 -11.99 12.96 6.45
C LYS A 347 -10.96 14.07 6.24
N GLU A 348 -9.90 14.08 7.04
CA GLU A 348 -8.80 15.04 6.90
C GLU A 348 -8.12 14.92 5.53
N GLU A 349 -7.90 13.70 5.04
CA GLU A 349 -7.29 13.49 3.72
C GLU A 349 -8.15 13.99 2.55
N MET A 350 -9.48 14.10 2.70
CA MET A 350 -10.36 14.49 1.59
C MET A 350 -10.07 15.89 1.05
N GLU A 351 -9.78 16.84 1.93
CA GLU A 351 -9.48 18.22 1.52
C GLU A 351 -8.15 18.30 0.75
N ALA A 352 -7.14 17.61 1.26
CA ALA A 352 -5.83 17.53 0.62
C ALA A 352 -5.87 16.75 -0.71
N ILE A 353 -6.70 15.71 -0.82
CA ILE A 353 -6.97 14.99 -2.07
C ILE A 353 -7.62 15.92 -3.10
N GLU A 354 -8.60 16.72 -2.71
CA GLU A 354 -9.27 17.66 -3.60
C GLU A 354 -8.30 18.71 -4.13
N GLN A 355 -7.46 19.26 -3.24
CA GLN A 355 -6.43 20.20 -3.65
C GLN A 355 -5.40 19.56 -4.60
N ALA A 356 -4.91 18.35 -4.27
CA ALA A 356 -3.98 17.62 -5.12
C ALA A 356 -4.57 17.33 -6.52
N ALA A 357 -5.87 17.07 -6.61
CA ALA A 357 -6.55 16.88 -7.90
C ALA A 357 -6.62 18.18 -8.72
N LYS A 358 -6.84 19.33 -8.08
CA LYS A 358 -6.79 20.65 -8.74
C LYS A 358 -5.38 20.98 -9.24
N ASP A 359 -4.36 20.69 -8.45
CA ASP A 359 -2.96 20.91 -8.82
C ASP A 359 -2.55 19.99 -9.97
N ALA A 360 -2.95 18.72 -9.91
CA ALA A 360 -2.69 17.73 -10.95
C ALA A 360 -3.28 18.10 -12.32
N ALA A 361 -4.39 18.85 -12.36
CA ALA A 361 -4.98 19.31 -13.61
C ALA A 361 -4.05 20.24 -14.44
N HIS A 362 -3.04 20.82 -13.81
CA HIS A 362 -2.04 21.68 -14.47
C HIS A 362 -0.78 20.92 -14.89
N VAL A 363 -0.67 19.62 -14.59
CA VAL A 363 0.49 18.79 -14.92
C VAL A 363 0.24 18.07 -16.23
N ALA A 364 1.13 18.26 -17.21
CA ALA A 364 1.11 17.48 -18.45
C ALA A 364 1.91 16.18 -18.27
N PRO A 365 1.28 14.98 -18.29
CA PRO A 365 1.99 13.72 -18.03
C PRO A 365 3.05 13.39 -19.08
N ASP A 366 2.80 13.76 -20.34
CA ASP A 366 3.72 13.52 -21.45
C ASP A 366 4.91 14.51 -21.46
N ASN A 367 4.79 15.62 -20.74
CA ASN A 367 5.86 16.61 -20.61
C ASN A 367 5.78 17.33 -19.25
N PRO A 368 6.25 16.70 -18.16
CA PRO A 368 6.10 17.21 -16.80
C PRO A 368 6.93 18.46 -16.47
N MET A 369 7.55 19.11 -17.46
CA MET A 369 8.34 20.35 -17.32
C MET A 369 9.34 20.30 -16.15
N LEU A 370 10.19 19.26 -16.16
CA LEU A 370 11.24 19.10 -15.16
C LEU A 370 12.26 20.25 -15.20
N PRO A 371 12.86 20.61 -14.05
CA PRO A 371 14.01 21.51 -14.02
C PRO A 371 15.14 21.00 -14.93
N ALA A 372 15.98 21.92 -15.41
CA ALA A 372 17.14 21.54 -16.20
C ALA A 372 18.11 20.68 -15.39
N SER A 373 18.74 19.71 -16.05
CA SER A 373 19.84 18.95 -15.45
C SER A 373 21.02 19.89 -15.15
N HIS A 374 21.65 19.67 -14.00
CA HIS A 374 22.82 20.43 -13.58
C HIS A 374 24.03 19.50 -13.60
N ILE A 375 24.91 19.68 -14.59
CA ILE A 375 26.07 18.82 -14.80
C ILE A 375 27.32 19.69 -14.86
N VAL A 376 28.20 19.49 -13.89
CA VAL A 376 29.50 20.15 -13.77
C VAL A 376 30.58 19.14 -14.10
N ARG A 377 31.30 19.39 -15.19
CA ARG A 377 32.39 18.55 -15.69
C ARG A 377 33.71 18.93 -15.04
N ALA A 378 34.66 18.01 -15.09
CA ALA A 378 36.01 18.19 -14.54
C ALA A 378 36.77 19.38 -15.14
N ASN A 379 36.48 19.73 -16.39
CA ASN A 379 37.12 20.82 -17.14
C ASN A 379 36.34 22.14 -17.07
N ASP A 380 35.23 22.21 -16.32
CA ASP A 380 34.47 23.45 -16.20
C ASP A 380 35.25 24.47 -15.34
N PRO A 381 35.38 25.73 -15.78
CA PRO A 381 36.20 26.74 -15.07
C PRO A 381 35.83 26.95 -13.60
N ASN A 382 34.55 26.82 -13.26
CA ASN A 382 34.02 26.99 -11.90
C ASN A 382 33.70 25.64 -11.21
N GLY A 383 34.24 24.53 -11.71
CA GLY A 383 33.83 23.20 -11.26
C GLY A 383 34.14 22.89 -9.78
N LEU A 384 35.22 23.46 -9.24
CA LEU A 384 35.55 23.33 -7.81
C LEU A 384 34.63 24.17 -6.92
N ALA A 385 34.27 25.38 -7.36
CA ALA A 385 33.36 26.25 -6.60
C ALA A 385 31.98 25.60 -6.44
N ALA A 386 31.50 24.86 -7.46
CA ALA A 386 30.25 24.09 -7.41
C ALA A 386 30.27 22.94 -6.37
N LEU A 387 31.45 22.54 -5.89
CA LEU A 387 31.63 21.57 -4.81
C LEU A 387 31.85 22.24 -3.44
N GLY A 388 31.77 23.58 -3.37
CA GLY A 388 32.17 24.34 -2.20
C GLY A 388 33.67 24.24 -1.93
N ILE A 389 34.50 24.24 -2.98
CA ILE A 389 35.96 24.14 -2.89
C ILE A 389 36.62 25.29 -3.66
N ALA A 390 37.67 25.86 -3.09
CA ALA A 390 38.58 26.78 -3.75
C ALA A 390 40.03 26.24 -3.76
N ILE A 391 40.85 26.77 -4.67
CA ILE A 391 42.30 26.56 -4.63
C ILE A 391 42.92 27.74 -3.89
N VAL A 392 43.57 27.47 -2.76
CA VAL A 392 44.29 28.47 -1.96
C VAL A 392 45.73 28.00 -1.77
N GLY A 393 46.69 28.74 -2.35
CA GLY A 393 48.12 28.38 -2.28
C GLY A 393 48.46 27.04 -2.95
N GLY A 394 47.77 26.69 -4.05
CA GLY A 394 47.96 25.41 -4.75
C GLY A 394 47.30 24.20 -4.08
N VAL A 395 46.62 24.40 -2.94
CA VAL A 395 45.93 23.35 -2.19
C VAL A 395 44.42 23.55 -2.27
N ARG A 396 43.66 22.46 -2.43
CA ARG A 396 42.20 22.47 -2.42
C ARG A 396 41.70 22.65 -0.97
N LYS A 397 40.90 23.68 -0.72
CA LYS A 397 40.30 23.99 0.60
C LYS A 397 38.80 24.23 0.47
N PRO A 398 38.00 23.99 1.53
CA PRO A 398 36.60 24.41 1.55
C PRO A 398 36.47 25.90 1.21
N LEU A 399 35.50 26.23 0.36
CA LEU A 399 35.10 27.59 0.07
C LEU A 399 34.42 28.14 1.33
N ILE A 400 34.97 29.20 1.90
CA ILE A 400 34.35 29.97 2.98
C ILE A 400 33.84 31.24 2.31
N GLU A 401 32.53 31.48 2.36
CA GLU A 401 31.90 32.72 1.88
C GLU A 401 32.10 33.87 2.86
#